data_AF-A0A642C5W9-F1
#
_entry.id   AF-A0A642C5W9-F1
#
_cell.length_a   1.000
_cell.length_b   1.000
_cell.length_c   1.000
_cell.angle_alpha   90.00
_cell.angle_beta   90.00
_cell.angle_gamma   90.00
#
_symmetry.space_group_name_H-M   'P 1'
#
loop_
_entity.id
_entity.type
_entity.pdbx_description
1 polymer ?
#
loop_
_entity_poly.entity_id
_entity_poly.type
_entity_poly.pdbx_seq_one_letter_code
_entity_poly.pdbx_strand_id
1 'polypeptide(L)'
;PSSWTGDYLTKDSVIQFFRESAERAGIQKHVSTHCLRHSFASHLFESGCDIKYIQALLGHRDPKSTEIYLHVSNKTLLGIKSPFDEMGGE
;
A
#
# COMPACT_ATOMS: atom_id res chain seq x y z
N PRO A 1 9.36 -19.22 15.73
CA PRO A 1 8.56 -19.81 16.83
C PRO A 1 8.40 -18.78 17.95
N SER A 2 7.22 -18.68 18.56
CA SER A 2 6.98 -17.79 19.69
C SER A 2 7.78 -18.27 20.90
N SER A 3 8.26 -17.35 21.74
CA SER A 3 9.00 -17.69 22.96
C SER A 3 8.12 -18.27 24.07
N TRP A 4 6.80 -18.23 23.89
CA TRP A 4 5.81 -18.61 24.91
C TRP A 4 5.13 -19.94 24.60
N THR A 5 4.81 -20.21 23.32
CA THR A 5 4.18 -21.46 22.89
C THR A 5 5.09 -22.37 22.07
N GLY A 6 6.22 -21.86 21.56
CA GLY A 6 7.10 -22.63 20.66
C GLY A 6 6.59 -22.76 19.22
N ASP A 7 5.33 -22.41 18.97
CA ASP A 7 4.69 -22.49 17.66
C ASP A 7 4.89 -21.23 16.81
N TYR A 8 4.67 -21.35 15.50
CA TYR A 8 4.65 -20.20 14.60
C TYR A 8 3.30 -19.48 14.68
N LEU A 9 3.31 -18.18 14.37
CA LEU A 9 2.08 -17.40 14.22
C LEU A 9 1.22 -18.01 13.11
N THR A 10 -0.04 -18.25 13.43
CA THR A 10 -1.05 -18.67 12.45
C THR A 10 -1.72 -17.45 11.85
N LYS A 11 -2.26 -17.61 10.64
CA LYS A 11 -3.01 -16.57 9.94
C LYS A 11 -4.21 -16.09 10.77
N ASP A 12 -4.95 -17.01 11.37
CA ASP A 12 -6.16 -16.71 12.13
C ASP A 12 -5.86 -15.90 13.39
N SER A 13 -4.78 -16.22 14.10
CA SER A 13 -4.35 -15.43 15.27
C SER A 13 -4.01 -13.98 14.91
N VAL A 14 -3.37 -13.75 13.76
CA VAL A 14 -3.07 -12.40 13.28
C VAL A 14 -4.34 -11.64 12.92
N ILE A 15 -5.28 -12.30 12.24
CA ILE A 15 -6.57 -11.69 11.86
C ILE A 15 -7.38 -11.31 13.10
N GLN A 16 -7.46 -12.21 14.08
CA GLN A 16 -8.17 -11.96 15.32
C GLN A 16 -7.56 -10.78 16.09
N PHE A 17 -6.25 -10.80 16.30
CA PHE A 17 -5.54 -9.70 16.97
C PHE A 17 -5.74 -8.36 16.26
N PHE A 18 -5.71 -8.36 14.92
CA PHE A 18 -5.93 -7.16 14.13
C PHE A 18 -7.35 -6.60 14.31
N ARG A 19 -8.36 -7.47 14.30
CA ARG A 19 -9.76 -7.07 14.52
C ARG A 19 -9.97 -6.44 15.90
N GLU A 20 -9.48 -7.10 16.95
CA GLU A 20 -9.55 -6.58 18.32
C GLU A 20 -8.83 -5.23 18.44
N SER A 21 -7.69 -5.08 17.76
CA SER A 21 -6.96 -3.81 17.71
C SER A 21 -7.73 -2.70 16.99
N ALA A 22 -8.40 -3.02 15.88
CA ALA A 22 -9.21 -2.07 15.12
C ALA A 22 -10.44 -1.60 15.93
N GLU A 23 -11.10 -2.52 16.65
CA GLU A 23 -12.21 -2.22 17.56
C GLU A 23 -11.75 -1.29 18.70
N ARG A 24 -10.61 -1.59 19.33
CA ARG A 24 -9.99 -0.75 20.36
C ARG A 24 -9.60 0.64 19.86
N ALA A 25 -9.22 0.75 18.58
CA ALA A 25 -8.89 2.02 17.95
C ALA A 25 -10.14 2.82 17.50
N GLY A 26 -11.36 2.29 17.70
CA GLY A 26 -12.60 2.95 17.31
C GLY A 26 -12.86 2.96 15.81
N ILE A 27 -12.22 2.05 15.05
CA ILE A 27 -12.39 1.97 13.59
C ILE A 27 -13.70 1.22 13.30
N GLN A 28 -14.73 1.97 12.88
CA GLN A 28 -16.07 1.41 12.60
C GLN A 28 -16.21 0.81 11.20
N LYS A 29 -15.22 1.01 10.33
CA LYS A 29 -15.22 0.48 8.96
C LYS A 29 -14.75 -0.97 8.97
N HIS A 30 -15.28 -1.77 8.03
CA HIS A 30 -14.77 -3.11 7.80
C HIS A 30 -13.32 -3.05 7.30
N VAL A 31 -12.37 -3.49 8.13
CA VAL A 31 -10.94 -3.50 7.84
C VAL A 31 -10.38 -4.92 7.90
N SER A 32 -9.38 -5.18 7.06
CA SER A 32 -8.63 -6.45 7.05
C SER A 32 -7.13 -6.17 7.12
N THR A 33 -6.33 -7.20 7.34
CA THR A 33 -4.87 -7.09 7.35
C THR A 33 -4.30 -6.58 6.01
N HIS A 34 -5.00 -6.79 4.89
CA HIS A 34 -4.63 -6.22 3.59
C HIS A 34 -4.73 -4.69 3.56
N CYS A 35 -5.58 -4.08 4.39
CA CYS A 35 -5.68 -2.62 4.49
C CYS A 35 -4.36 -2.01 4.97
N LEU A 36 -3.63 -2.68 5.86
CA LEU A 36 -2.31 -2.20 6.31
C LEU A 36 -1.32 -2.12 5.15
N ARG A 37 -1.32 -3.14 4.29
CA ARG A 37 -0.47 -3.17 3.09
C ARG A 37 -0.81 -2.02 2.13
N HIS A 38 -2.10 -1.76 1.94
CA HIS A 38 -2.55 -0.64 1.11
C HIS A 38 -2.19 0.71 1.72
N SER A 39 -2.39 0.90 3.03
CA SER A 39 -2.00 2.15 3.71
C SER A 39 -0.50 2.41 3.61
N PHE A 40 0.33 1.38 3.78
CA PHE A 40 1.79 1.50 3.59
C PHE A 40 2.14 1.96 2.17
N ALA A 41 1.54 1.33 1.16
CA ALA A 41 1.77 1.69 -0.24
C ALA A 41 1.31 3.12 -0.56
N SER A 42 0.12 3.51 -0.09
CA SER A 42 -0.40 4.87 -0.25
C SER A 42 0.52 5.90 0.38
N HIS A 43 1.02 5.67 1.61
CA HIS A 43 1.94 6.59 2.26
C HIS A 43 3.28 6.72 1.53
N LEU A 44 3.85 5.61 1.04
CA LEU A 44 5.06 5.67 0.22
C LEU A 44 4.81 6.47 -1.06
N PHE A 45 3.69 6.23 -1.72
CA PHE A 45 3.34 6.93 -2.94
C PHE A 45 3.12 8.44 -2.70
N GLU A 46 2.38 8.81 -1.65
CA GLU A 46 2.16 10.20 -1.22
C GLU A 46 3.48 10.91 -0.87
N SER A 47 4.46 10.18 -0.35
CA SER A 47 5.81 10.72 -0.08
C SER A 47 6.66 10.93 -1.34
N GLY A 48 6.14 10.61 -2.53
CA GLY A 48 6.83 10.76 -3.82
C GLY A 48 7.71 9.56 -4.19
N CYS A 49 7.54 8.41 -3.54
CA CYS A 49 8.26 7.20 -3.90
C CYS A 49 7.78 6.67 -5.26
N ASP A 50 8.70 6.38 -6.18
CA ASP A 50 8.36 5.80 -7.48
C ASP A 50 7.73 4.41 -7.28
N ILE A 51 6.64 4.19 -8.01
CA ILE A 51 5.82 2.97 -7.98
C ILE A 51 6.65 1.69 -8.15
N LYS A 52 7.77 1.72 -8.88
CA LYS A 52 8.67 0.57 -9.04
C LYS A 52 9.32 0.15 -7.72
N TYR A 53 9.69 1.10 -6.86
CA TYR A 53 10.24 0.80 -5.53
C TYR A 53 9.14 0.32 -4.59
N ILE A 54 7.94 0.90 -4.67
CA ILE A 54 6.78 0.44 -3.90
C ILE A 54 6.44 -1.01 -4.25
N GLN A 55 6.47 -1.38 -5.55
CA GLN A 55 6.28 -2.77 -5.99
C GLN A 55 7.30 -3.73 -5.38
N ALA A 56 8.58 -3.36 -5.42
CA ALA A 56 9.66 -4.16 -4.85
C ALA A 56 9.49 -4.34 -3.33
N LEU A 57 9.17 -3.27 -2.60
CA LEU A 57 8.95 -3.28 -1.15
C LEU A 57 7.73 -4.12 -0.74
N LEU A 58 6.69 -4.14 -1.57
CA LEU A 58 5.49 -4.95 -1.32
C LEU A 58 5.67 -6.43 -1.69
N GLY A 59 6.74 -6.79 -2.41
CA GLY A 59 7.03 -8.15 -2.84
C GLY A 59 6.03 -8.68 -3.87
N HIS A 60 5.41 -7.80 -4.65
CA HIS A 60 4.45 -8.20 -5.67
C HIS A 60 5.19 -8.81 -6.87
N ARG A 61 4.98 -10.12 -7.09
CA ARG A 61 5.49 -10.85 -8.26
C ARG A 61 4.69 -10.56 -9.54
N ASP A 62 3.48 -10.03 -9.39
CA ASP A 62 2.56 -9.70 -10.49
C ASP A 62 2.16 -8.20 -10.45
N PRO A 63 2.34 -7.45 -11.55
CA PRO A 63 2.07 -6.01 -11.60
C PRO A 63 0.59 -5.62 -11.46
N LYS A 64 -0.39 -6.52 -11.71
CA LYS A 64 -1.83 -6.21 -11.56
C LYS A 64 -2.22 -5.78 -10.15
N SER A 65 -1.53 -6.29 -9.12
CA SER A 65 -1.81 -5.93 -7.72
C SER A 65 -1.37 -4.50 -7.36
N THR A 66 -0.64 -3.83 -8.26
CA THR A 66 -0.09 -2.49 -8.05
C THR A 66 -0.82 -1.44 -8.88
N GLU A 67 -1.51 -1.82 -9.96
CA GLU A 67 -2.33 -0.89 -10.77
C GLU A 67 -3.44 -0.21 -9.95
N ILE A 68 -3.94 -0.85 -8.88
CA ILE A 68 -4.86 -0.21 -7.92
C ILE A 68 -4.28 1.09 -7.33
N TYR A 69 -2.96 1.18 -7.14
CA TYR A 69 -2.33 2.40 -6.62
C TYR A 69 -2.25 3.53 -7.65
N LEU A 70 -2.28 3.19 -8.95
CA LEU A 70 -2.35 4.18 -10.02
C LEU A 70 -3.67 4.97 -9.95
N HIS A 71 -4.77 4.30 -9.62
CA HIS A 71 -6.10 4.92 -9.51
C HIS A 71 -6.25 5.85 -8.29
N VAL A 72 -5.56 5.57 -7.19
CA VAL A 72 -5.53 6.45 -6.00
C VAL A 72 -4.85 7.78 -6.32
N SER A 73 -3.94 7.79 -7.31
CA SER A 73 -3.14 8.94 -7.74
C SER A 73 -3.78 9.83 -8.80
N ASN A 74 -5.07 9.70 -9.16
CA ASN A 74 -5.65 10.58 -10.18
C ASN A 74 -5.68 12.08 -9.78
N LYS A 75 -5.18 12.44 -8.59
CA LYS A 75 -4.88 13.81 -8.16
C LYS A 75 -3.49 14.34 -8.58
N THR A 76 -2.59 13.50 -9.07
CA THR A 76 -1.18 13.88 -9.40
C THR A 76 -0.90 13.95 -10.90
N LEU A 77 -1.88 13.62 -11.77
CA LEU A 77 -1.75 13.74 -13.23
C LEU A 77 -1.59 15.19 -13.74
N LEU A 78 -1.62 16.19 -12.87
CA LEU A 78 -1.45 17.61 -13.23
C LEU A 78 0.02 18.02 -13.49
N GLY A 79 0.99 17.12 -13.32
CA GLY A 79 2.43 17.45 -13.42
C GLY A 79 3.20 16.81 -14.57
N ILE A 80 2.59 15.92 -15.35
CA ILE A 80 3.29 15.26 -16.47
C ILE A 80 3.29 16.22 -17.66
N LYS A 81 4.38 16.98 -17.80
CA LYS A 81 4.67 17.69 -19.05
C LYS A 81 5.17 16.68 -20.08
N SER A 82 4.59 16.73 -21.27
CA SER A 82 5.08 15.96 -22.40
C SER A 82 6.51 16.40 -22.72
N PRO A 83 7.43 15.49 -23.09
CA PRO A 83 8.74 15.89 -23.60
C PRO A 83 8.66 16.72 -24.89
N PHE A 84 7.48 16.79 -25.53
CA PHE A 84 7.22 17.70 -26.65
C PHE A 84 6.66 19.07 -26.21
N ASP A 85 6.25 19.25 -24.95
CA ASP A 85 5.80 20.55 -24.43
C ASP A 85 6.97 21.54 -24.24
N GLU A 86 8.22 21.06 -24.26
CA GLU A 86 9.44 21.89 -24.27
C GLU A 86 9.98 22.17 -25.69
N MET A 87 9.44 21.52 -26.73
CA MET A 87 9.89 21.70 -28.13
C MET A 87 9.04 22.71 -28.91
N GLY A 88 8.67 23.81 -28.26
CA GLY A 88 7.96 24.93 -28.87
C GLY A 88 8.73 26.24 -28.72
N GLY A 89 9.66 26.50 -29.63
CA GLY A 89 10.12 27.87 -29.93
C GLY A 89 11.62 28.00 -30.15
N GLU A 90 12.09 27.65 -31.35
CA GLU A 90 12.70 28.56 -32.34
C GLU A 90 12.43 28.01 -33.76
#